data_AF-E8KFL2-F1
#
_entry.id   AF-E8KFL2-F1
#
_cell.length_a   1.000
_cell.length_b   1.000
_cell.length_c   1.000
_cell.angle_alpha   90.00
_cell.angle_beta   90.00
_cell.angle_gamma   90.00
#
_symmetry.space_group_name_H-M   'P 1'
#
loop_
_entity.id
_entity.type
_entity.pdbx_description
1 polymer ?
#
loop_
_entity_poly.entity_id
_entity_poly.type
_entity_poly.pdbx_seq_one_letter_code
_entity_poly.pdbx_strand_id
1 'polypeptide(L)'
;MPSFGSNVPSNLINPSTPAKAKDTEEKATEKKEPTTPTLKSTNGNVLTPEDTKKILEEAFKDNGVNGNTIKLSGAITTNTDKSFSISNVSDTENQDLNILIMDGQKIELISLDTMKEHRKKSDLIYDDEQLVSNTIFELKNGNTTVGKVGSIPKGGSKYDFEQMRYGYYTDNGKTHLFVQGYMTPDKNDNDLNLASPFSYRDVSAGKLSSPQKLREMPTEKVYEYDGKAFYGNGNDYKELTAKAFADFENHKVKVELLEDKHSKLVFGGNIKGNTFSGNYNGIVSQGAFYGSKANDIGGLFYNTEGTEQGNNGVFGATVKTCGWRGPCTDAKSLEQFNVK
;
A
#
# COMPACT_ATOMS: atom_id res chain seq x y z
N MET A 1 41.40 -4.83 -54.57
CA MET A 1 42.64 -5.50 -55.00
C MET A 1 43.71 -5.23 -53.95
N PRO A 2 44.55 -6.18 -53.50
CA PRO A 2 44.59 -7.66 -53.64
C PRO A 2 43.89 -8.37 -52.44
N SER A 3 43.32 -9.60 -52.44
CA SER A 3 43.76 -10.97 -52.84
C SER A 3 44.78 -11.58 -51.86
N PHE A 4 44.80 -12.83 -51.38
CA PHE A 4 44.20 -14.17 -51.59
C PHE A 4 44.32 -14.90 -50.21
N GLY A 5 43.80 -16.07 -49.86
CA GLY A 5 43.19 -17.24 -50.54
C GLY A 5 42.69 -18.21 -49.43
N SER A 6 41.57 -18.93 -49.62
CA SER A 6 41.43 -20.25 -50.26
C SER A 6 41.82 -21.47 -49.41
N ASN A 7 40.76 -22.13 -48.88
CA ASN A 7 40.39 -23.55 -48.95
C ASN A 7 41.21 -24.71 -48.31
N VAL A 8 40.52 -25.42 -47.37
CA VAL A 8 40.10 -26.87 -47.34
C VAL A 8 41.25 -27.93 -47.27
N PRO A 9 41.20 -29.03 -46.46
CA PRO A 9 40.08 -30.00 -46.43
C PRO A 9 39.72 -30.74 -45.12
N SER A 10 38.50 -31.26 -45.15
CA SER A 10 37.94 -32.36 -44.35
C SER A 10 38.68 -33.68 -44.56
N ASN A 11 38.82 -34.51 -43.52
CA ASN A 11 38.92 -35.97 -43.62
C ASN A 11 38.47 -36.67 -42.33
N LEU A 12 37.21 -37.15 -42.36
CA LEU A 12 36.75 -38.54 -42.18
C LEU A 12 37.39 -39.51 -41.15
N ILE A 13 36.52 -40.01 -40.26
CA ILE A 13 36.32 -41.41 -39.77
C ILE A 13 36.96 -41.85 -38.42
N ASN A 14 36.10 -41.89 -37.37
CA ASN A 14 35.75 -42.93 -36.37
C ASN A 14 36.72 -44.13 -36.06
N PRO A 15 36.69 -44.77 -34.85
CA PRO A 15 35.48 -45.13 -34.08
C PRO A 15 35.57 -45.22 -32.53
N SER A 16 34.41 -45.54 -31.92
CA SER A 16 34.17 -46.31 -30.69
C SER A 16 34.32 -45.70 -29.27
N THR A 17 33.17 -45.58 -28.59
CA THR A 17 32.89 -45.64 -27.14
C THR A 17 33.49 -46.90 -26.48
N PRO A 18 33.52 -47.10 -25.14
CA PRO A 18 33.05 -46.24 -24.02
C PRO A 18 33.99 -46.17 -22.79
N ALA A 19 33.76 -45.22 -21.87
CA ALA A 19 33.68 -45.51 -20.42
C ALA A 19 33.61 -44.27 -19.51
N LYS A 20 32.73 -44.41 -18.51
CA LYS A 20 32.77 -43.94 -17.12
C LYS A 20 32.48 -42.47 -16.81
N ALA A 21 31.25 -42.31 -16.35
CA ALA A 21 30.77 -41.32 -15.40
C ALA A 21 31.77 -41.05 -14.26
N LYS A 22 31.84 -39.78 -13.88
CA LYS A 22 32.29 -39.34 -12.56
C LYS A 22 31.26 -38.34 -12.06
N ASP A 23 30.47 -38.81 -11.11
CA ASP A 23 29.55 -37.99 -10.32
C ASP A 23 30.31 -36.82 -9.70
N THR A 24 29.79 -35.61 -9.90
CA THR A 24 30.03 -34.50 -9.00
C THR A 24 28.67 -33.99 -8.57
N GLU A 25 28.34 -34.31 -7.33
CA GLU A 25 27.13 -33.97 -6.61
C GLU A 25 27.05 -32.44 -6.45
N GLU A 26 26.30 -31.80 -7.33
CA GLU A 26 25.96 -30.38 -7.20
C GLU A 26 24.83 -30.27 -6.16
N LYS A 27 25.24 -29.83 -4.97
CA LYS A 27 24.36 -29.62 -3.82
C LYS A 27 23.36 -28.52 -4.17
N ALA A 28 22.16 -28.94 -4.60
CA ALA A 28 21.03 -28.06 -4.82
C ALA A 28 20.72 -27.31 -3.51
N THR A 29 21.08 -26.03 -3.46
CA THR A 29 20.54 -25.11 -2.47
C THR A 29 19.07 -24.92 -2.79
N GLU A 30 18.24 -25.62 -2.02
CA GLU A 30 16.80 -25.45 -1.93
C GLU A 30 16.48 -23.97 -1.71
N LYS A 31 15.99 -23.32 -2.76
CA LYS A 31 15.47 -21.95 -2.71
C LYS A 31 14.19 -22.02 -1.88
N LYS A 32 14.29 -21.77 -0.57
CA LYS A 32 13.11 -21.57 0.29
C LYS A 32 12.24 -20.49 -0.34
N GLU A 33 11.04 -20.86 -0.77
CA GLU A 33 9.98 -19.91 -1.04
C GLU A 33 9.80 -19.01 0.19
N PRO A 34 9.59 -17.69 0.02
CA PRO A 34 9.22 -16.83 1.13
C PRO A 34 7.90 -17.35 1.69
N THR A 35 7.95 -17.95 2.87
CA THR A 35 6.76 -18.48 3.55
C THR A 35 5.94 -17.30 4.04
N THR A 36 4.95 -16.87 3.26
CA THR A 36 3.87 -15.99 3.74
C THR A 36 3.19 -16.68 4.92
N PRO A 37 3.13 -16.05 6.10
CA PRO A 37 2.49 -16.67 7.25
C PRO A 37 0.99 -16.76 6.99
N THR A 38 0.55 -17.97 6.68
CA THR A 38 -0.86 -18.27 6.44
C THR A 38 -1.43 -18.84 7.73
N LEU A 39 -2.10 -18.01 8.53
CA LEU A 39 -2.97 -18.54 9.57
C LEU A 39 -4.32 -18.89 8.95
N LYS A 40 -4.51 -20.18 8.67
CA LYS A 40 -5.82 -20.71 8.27
C LYS A 40 -6.75 -20.59 9.48
N SER A 41 -7.93 -19.99 9.31
CA SER A 41 -9.03 -20.17 10.27
C SER A 41 -9.30 -21.66 10.37
N THR A 42 -8.82 -22.29 11.44
CA THR A 42 -9.15 -23.68 11.71
C THR A 42 -10.60 -23.70 12.17
N ASN A 43 -11.47 -24.20 11.29
CA ASN A 43 -12.91 -24.47 11.48
C ASN A 43 -13.90 -23.33 11.18
N GLY A 44 -13.59 -22.40 10.26
CA GLY A 44 -14.57 -21.35 9.90
C GLY A 44 -14.93 -20.42 11.06
N ASN A 45 -14.11 -20.44 12.12
CA ASN A 45 -14.23 -19.58 13.28
C ASN A 45 -13.48 -18.28 13.00
N VAL A 46 -14.10 -17.17 13.36
CA VAL A 46 -13.53 -15.83 13.25
C VAL A 46 -12.24 -15.73 14.09
N LEU A 47 -11.25 -15.00 13.58
CA LEU A 47 -9.98 -14.78 14.27
C LEU A 47 -10.21 -14.06 15.61
N THR A 48 -9.46 -14.50 16.63
CA THR A 48 -9.41 -13.81 17.93
C THR A 48 -8.65 -12.49 17.80
N PRO A 49 -8.80 -11.54 18.74
CA PRO A 49 -7.97 -10.34 18.79
C PRO A 49 -6.47 -10.64 18.77
N GLU A 50 -6.03 -11.65 19.53
CA GLU A 50 -4.62 -12.04 19.64
C GLU A 50 -4.08 -12.61 18.32
N ASP A 51 -4.83 -13.52 17.68
CA ASP A 51 -4.44 -14.09 16.39
C ASP A 51 -4.38 -13.01 15.31
N THR A 52 -5.38 -12.12 15.30
CA THR A 52 -5.46 -11.01 14.35
C THR A 52 -4.31 -10.04 14.53
N LYS A 53 -3.97 -9.69 15.78
CA LYS A 53 -2.82 -8.84 16.09
C LYS A 53 -1.52 -9.46 15.57
N LYS A 54 -1.30 -10.75 15.85
CA LYS A 54 -0.11 -11.46 15.38
C LYS A 54 0.01 -11.46 13.85
N ILE A 55 -1.10 -11.63 13.14
CA ILE A 55 -1.12 -11.56 11.67
C ILE A 55 -0.78 -10.15 11.21
N LEU A 56 -1.48 -9.13 11.72
CA LEU A 56 -1.30 -7.75 11.29
C LEU A 56 0.09 -7.17 11.63
N GLU A 57 0.75 -7.64 12.69
CA GLU A 57 2.13 -7.24 13.03
C GLU A 57 3.17 -7.61 11.96
N GLU A 58 2.86 -8.53 11.06
CA GLU A 58 3.75 -8.91 9.97
C GLU A 58 3.67 -7.98 8.76
N ALA A 59 2.67 -7.10 8.74
CA ALA A 59 2.42 -6.12 7.70
C ALA A 59 3.01 -4.74 8.02
N PHE A 60 3.03 -3.87 7.00
CA PHE A 60 3.53 -2.49 7.11
C PHE A 60 4.96 -2.40 7.64
N LYS A 61 5.80 -3.41 7.35
CA LYS A 61 7.24 -3.31 7.54
C LYS A 61 7.78 -2.33 6.52
N ASP A 62 8.57 -1.37 7.01
CA ASP A 62 9.31 -0.45 6.17
C ASP A 62 10.39 -1.22 5.40
N ASN A 63 10.29 -1.23 4.07
CA ASN A 63 11.25 -1.89 3.20
C ASN A 63 12.59 -1.13 3.12
N GLY A 64 12.67 0.03 3.76
CA GLY A 64 13.87 0.83 3.91
C GLY A 64 14.20 1.62 2.65
N VAL A 65 15.49 1.82 2.42
CA VAL A 65 16.00 2.72 1.38
C VAL A 65 17.04 1.99 0.51
N ASN A 66 17.09 2.36 -0.77
CA ASN A 66 18.17 2.03 -1.68
C ASN A 66 18.94 3.31 -2.03
N GLY A 67 20.10 3.51 -1.42
CA GLY A 67 20.76 4.81 -1.40
C GLY A 67 19.85 5.85 -0.74
N ASN A 68 19.44 6.85 -1.50
CA ASN A 68 18.57 7.94 -1.06
C ASN A 68 17.09 7.69 -1.41
N THR A 69 16.79 6.61 -2.12
CA THR A 69 15.46 6.33 -2.63
C THR A 69 14.71 5.41 -1.68
N ILE A 70 13.56 5.87 -1.20
CA ILE A 70 12.67 5.08 -0.35
C ILE A 70 12.06 3.95 -1.16
N LYS A 71 12.06 2.74 -0.59
CA LYS A 71 11.42 1.60 -1.22
C LYS A 71 9.91 1.60 -0.97
N LEU A 72 9.16 1.14 -1.98
CA LEU A 72 7.73 0.90 -1.87
C LEU A 72 7.47 -0.10 -0.74
N SER A 73 6.56 0.25 0.17
CA SER A 73 6.24 -0.52 1.39
C SER A 73 4.72 -0.56 1.60
N GLY A 74 4.24 -1.46 2.45
CA GLY A 74 2.82 -1.57 2.76
C GLY A 74 2.40 -3.02 2.96
N ALA A 75 1.14 -3.32 2.75
CA ALA A 75 0.56 -4.61 3.08
C ALA A 75 -0.51 -5.04 2.08
N ILE A 76 -0.64 -6.34 1.91
CA ILE A 76 -1.63 -6.99 1.05
C ILE A 76 -2.26 -8.11 1.85
N THR A 77 -3.59 -8.13 1.95
CA THR A 77 -4.32 -9.27 2.50
C THR A 77 -4.76 -10.20 1.39
N THR A 78 -5.06 -11.44 1.76
CA THR A 78 -5.83 -12.34 0.92
C THR A 78 -6.96 -12.92 1.77
N ASN A 79 -8.17 -12.56 1.39
CA ASN A 79 -9.41 -12.87 2.09
C ASN A 79 -10.23 -13.84 1.23
N THR A 80 -10.68 -14.91 1.88
CA THR A 80 -11.70 -15.82 1.36
C THR A 80 -12.73 -16.02 2.45
N ASP A 81 -13.86 -16.65 2.13
CA ASP A 81 -14.87 -17.03 3.12
C ASP A 81 -14.32 -17.90 4.28
N LYS A 82 -13.12 -18.48 4.12
CA LYS A 82 -12.51 -19.45 5.06
C LYS A 82 -11.12 -19.06 5.56
N SER A 83 -10.51 -18.00 5.04
CA SER A 83 -9.13 -17.66 5.38
C SER A 83 -8.85 -16.18 5.27
N PHE A 84 -8.03 -15.70 6.20
CA PHE A 84 -7.46 -14.36 6.19
C PHE A 84 -5.95 -14.51 6.31
N SER A 85 -5.20 -13.90 5.40
CA SER A 85 -3.73 -13.90 5.41
C SER A 85 -3.23 -12.55 4.99
N ILE A 86 -2.00 -12.22 5.36
CA ILE A 86 -1.37 -10.95 5.04
C ILE A 86 0.08 -11.15 4.64
N SER A 87 0.55 -10.28 3.75
CA SER A 87 1.96 -10.16 3.40
C SER A 87 2.36 -8.69 3.35
N ASN A 88 3.64 -8.44 3.58
CA ASN A 88 4.22 -7.13 3.29
C ASN A 88 4.40 -6.98 1.77
N VAL A 89 4.33 -5.75 1.27
CA VAL A 89 4.73 -5.44 -0.11
C VAL A 89 6.20 -5.86 -0.29
N SER A 90 6.49 -6.54 -1.40
CA SER A 90 7.85 -7.02 -1.72
C SER A 90 8.82 -5.87 -1.96
N ASP A 91 10.02 -5.96 -1.38
CA ASP A 91 11.08 -4.97 -1.55
C ASP A 91 11.97 -5.22 -2.79
N THR A 92 11.71 -6.31 -3.54
CA THR A 92 12.53 -6.74 -4.68
C THR A 92 11.79 -6.85 -6.02
N GLU A 93 10.47 -7.03 -6.03
CA GLU A 93 9.74 -7.42 -7.25
C GLU A 93 9.23 -6.22 -8.07
N ASN A 94 8.76 -5.18 -7.39
CA ASN A 94 8.21 -4.00 -8.03
C ASN A 94 8.34 -2.79 -7.11
N GLN A 95 8.75 -1.66 -7.68
CA GLN A 95 8.83 -0.38 -6.99
C GLN A 95 7.96 0.68 -7.70
N ASP A 96 7.05 0.27 -8.58
CA ASP A 96 6.06 1.17 -9.18
C ASP A 96 4.81 1.23 -8.30
N LEU A 97 4.52 2.42 -7.79
CA LEU A 97 3.37 2.71 -6.94
C LEU A 97 2.02 2.39 -7.60
N ASN A 98 1.94 2.46 -8.93
CA ASN A 98 0.70 2.25 -9.67
C ASN A 98 0.55 0.83 -10.21
N ILE A 99 1.44 -0.08 -9.84
CA ILE A 99 1.35 -1.51 -10.16
C ILE A 99 1.27 -2.29 -8.84
N LEU A 100 0.25 -3.13 -8.72
CA LEU A 100 0.15 -4.12 -7.64
C LEU A 100 0.69 -5.45 -8.15
N ILE A 101 1.49 -6.14 -7.33
CA ILE A 101 1.94 -7.51 -7.62
C ILE A 101 1.11 -8.47 -6.78
N MET A 102 0.37 -9.35 -7.46
CA MET A 102 -0.45 -10.39 -6.83
C MET A 102 -0.11 -11.73 -7.46
N ASP A 103 0.37 -12.69 -6.67
CA ASP A 103 0.72 -14.03 -7.15
C ASP A 103 1.65 -14.01 -8.39
N GLY A 104 2.60 -13.06 -8.41
CA GLY A 104 3.54 -12.82 -9.52
C GLY A 104 2.96 -12.09 -10.73
N GLN A 105 1.67 -11.76 -10.73
CA GLN A 105 1.01 -11.00 -11.79
C GLN A 105 1.02 -9.50 -11.50
N LYS A 106 1.20 -8.70 -12.56
CA LYS A 106 1.12 -7.24 -12.51
C LYS A 106 -0.30 -6.77 -12.76
N ILE A 107 -0.86 -6.04 -11.81
CA ILE A 107 -2.17 -5.40 -11.93
C ILE A 107 -1.93 -3.90 -11.98
N GLU A 108 -2.32 -3.26 -13.07
CA GLU A 108 -2.29 -1.80 -13.17
C GLU A 108 -3.39 -1.22 -12.29
N LEU A 109 -2.99 -0.45 -11.27
CA LEU A 109 -3.90 0.22 -10.34
C LEU A 109 -4.46 1.48 -10.97
N ILE A 110 -3.58 2.36 -11.45
CA ILE A 110 -3.96 3.64 -12.06
C ILE A 110 -3.08 3.88 -13.27
N SER A 111 -3.70 3.89 -14.44
CA SER A 111 -2.98 4.09 -15.71
C SER A 111 -2.44 5.51 -15.86
N LEU A 112 -1.41 5.66 -16.70
CA LEU A 112 -0.88 6.96 -17.11
C LEU A 112 -1.96 7.86 -17.72
N ASP A 113 -2.86 7.30 -18.53
CA ASP A 113 -3.91 8.07 -19.19
C ASP A 113 -4.97 8.54 -18.20
N THR A 114 -5.31 7.70 -17.22
CA THR A 114 -6.17 8.09 -16.09
C THR A 114 -5.57 9.28 -15.33
N MET A 115 -4.27 9.23 -15.02
CA MET A 115 -3.59 10.34 -14.33
C MET A 115 -3.58 11.63 -15.17
N LYS A 116 -3.29 11.53 -16.48
CA LYS A 116 -3.32 12.68 -17.40
C LYS A 116 -4.72 13.29 -17.49
N GLU A 117 -5.75 12.47 -17.61
CA GLU A 117 -7.13 12.93 -17.69
C GLU A 117 -7.59 13.60 -16.40
N HIS A 118 -7.29 12.98 -15.25
CA HIS A 118 -7.60 13.56 -13.94
C HIS A 118 -6.93 14.92 -13.78
N ARG A 119 -5.63 15.00 -14.07
CA ARG A 119 -4.88 16.26 -14.02
C ARG A 119 -5.49 17.35 -14.92
N LYS A 120 -5.85 17.01 -16.17
CA LYS A 120 -6.46 17.97 -17.10
C LYS A 120 -7.76 18.55 -16.53
N LYS A 121 -8.55 17.75 -15.82
CA LYS A 121 -9.79 18.20 -15.18
C LYS A 121 -9.49 19.03 -13.93
N SER A 122 -8.59 18.57 -13.08
CA SER A 122 -8.28 19.23 -11.80
C SER A 122 -7.57 20.57 -11.99
N ASP A 123 -6.60 20.66 -12.89
CA ASP A 123 -5.77 21.87 -13.05
C ASP A 123 -6.59 23.05 -13.62
N LEU A 124 -7.81 22.80 -14.12
CA LEU A 124 -8.76 23.83 -14.56
C LEU A 124 -9.60 24.42 -13.41
N ILE A 125 -9.55 23.81 -12.23
CA ILE A 125 -10.33 24.22 -11.06
C ILE A 125 -9.40 25.02 -10.13
N TYR A 126 -9.70 26.30 -9.97
CA TYR A 126 -8.93 27.20 -9.09
C TYR A 126 -9.36 27.15 -7.63
N ASP A 127 -10.60 26.71 -7.38
CA ASP A 127 -11.15 26.56 -6.04
C ASP A 127 -10.78 25.20 -5.47
N ASP A 128 -9.88 25.19 -4.48
CA ASP A 128 -9.40 23.97 -3.83
C ASP A 128 -10.54 23.13 -3.22
N GLU A 129 -11.67 23.75 -2.85
CA GLU A 129 -12.86 23.05 -2.33
C GLU A 129 -13.62 22.31 -3.43
N GLN A 130 -13.48 22.74 -4.69
CA GLN A 130 -14.10 22.11 -5.86
C GLN A 130 -13.20 21.05 -6.51
N LEU A 131 -11.93 20.96 -6.10
CA LEU A 131 -11.04 19.91 -6.61
C LEU A 131 -11.55 18.54 -6.21
N VAL A 132 -11.56 17.62 -7.18
CA VAL A 132 -11.96 16.24 -6.93
C VAL A 132 -10.89 15.59 -6.05
N SER A 133 -11.21 15.43 -4.77
CA SER A 133 -10.39 14.73 -3.79
C SER A 133 -10.94 13.34 -3.53
N ASN A 134 -10.11 12.44 -3.02
CA ASN A 134 -10.54 11.11 -2.60
C ASN A 134 -11.22 10.30 -3.72
N THR A 135 -10.84 10.53 -4.98
CA THR A 135 -11.38 9.80 -6.13
C THR A 135 -11.08 8.32 -6.00
N ILE A 136 -12.10 7.50 -6.13
CA ILE A 136 -11.99 6.05 -6.21
C ILE A 136 -12.12 5.62 -7.68
N PHE A 137 -11.15 4.86 -8.15
CA PHE A 137 -11.10 4.32 -9.51
C PHE A 137 -11.49 2.85 -9.50
N GLU A 138 -12.24 2.43 -10.52
CA GLU A 138 -12.56 1.02 -10.72
C GLU A 138 -11.41 0.30 -11.39
N LEU A 139 -11.02 -0.86 -10.85
CA LEU A 139 -10.15 -1.82 -11.53
C LEU A 139 -11.03 -2.71 -12.40
N LYS A 140 -10.70 -2.82 -13.69
CA LYS A 140 -11.53 -3.54 -14.67
C LYS A 140 -10.78 -4.69 -15.32
N ASN A 141 -11.47 -5.81 -15.50
CA ASN A 141 -11.09 -6.88 -16.40
C ASN A 141 -12.16 -6.99 -17.50
N GLY A 142 -11.86 -6.42 -18.67
CA GLY A 142 -12.87 -6.18 -19.70
C GLY A 142 -13.96 -5.24 -19.18
N ASN A 143 -15.22 -5.70 -19.23
CA ASN A 143 -16.38 -4.93 -18.76
C ASN A 143 -16.71 -5.17 -17.28
N THR A 144 -15.97 -6.04 -16.60
CA THR A 144 -16.25 -6.43 -15.22
C THR A 144 -15.38 -5.62 -14.26
N THR A 145 -16.01 -4.96 -13.28
CA THR A 145 -15.29 -4.36 -12.17
C THR A 145 -14.79 -5.46 -11.24
N VAL A 146 -13.48 -5.58 -11.13
CA VAL A 146 -12.78 -6.57 -10.30
C VAL A 146 -12.19 -5.95 -9.05
N GLY A 147 -12.32 -4.64 -8.85
CA GLY A 147 -11.78 -3.99 -7.67
C GLY A 147 -11.93 -2.49 -7.70
N LYS A 148 -11.38 -1.84 -6.68
CA LYS A 148 -11.33 -0.39 -6.56
C LYS A 148 -10.00 0.05 -5.98
N VAL A 149 -9.53 1.23 -6.38
CA VAL A 149 -8.32 1.85 -5.85
C VAL A 149 -8.52 3.34 -5.59
N GLY A 150 -8.06 3.79 -4.44
CA GLY A 150 -7.87 5.20 -4.11
C GLY A 150 -6.37 5.50 -3.87
N SER A 151 -5.92 6.74 -3.87
CA SER A 151 -6.43 7.82 -4.71
C SER A 151 -5.22 8.51 -5.37
N ILE A 152 -5.47 9.60 -6.08
CA ILE A 152 -4.43 10.46 -6.67
C ILE A 152 -4.65 11.90 -6.23
N PRO A 153 -3.63 12.77 -6.35
CA PRO A 153 -3.74 14.15 -5.90
C PRO A 153 -4.90 14.92 -6.50
N LYS A 154 -5.45 15.84 -5.70
CA LYS A 154 -6.44 16.84 -6.11
C LYS A 154 -6.02 17.63 -7.34
N GLY A 155 -4.72 17.78 -7.61
CA GLY A 155 -4.20 18.47 -8.79
C GLY A 155 -2.71 18.23 -9.02
N GLY A 156 -2.20 18.64 -10.18
CA GLY A 156 -0.82 18.36 -10.60
C GLY A 156 0.27 18.98 -9.71
N SER A 157 -0.06 19.95 -8.86
CA SER A 157 0.87 20.59 -7.91
C SER A 157 0.63 20.20 -6.45
N LYS A 158 -0.32 19.30 -6.20
CA LYS A 158 -0.72 18.88 -4.86
C LYS A 158 -0.06 17.55 -4.50
N TYR A 159 0.09 17.32 -3.20
CA TYR A 159 0.83 16.18 -2.64
C TYR A 159 -0.09 15.18 -1.91
N ASP A 160 -1.39 15.47 -1.81
CA ASP A 160 -2.39 14.58 -1.22
C ASP A 160 -2.54 13.29 -2.02
N PHE A 161 -2.53 12.12 -1.37
CA PHE A 161 -2.53 10.80 -2.01
C PHE A 161 -1.47 10.60 -3.10
N GLU A 162 -0.41 11.41 -3.12
CA GLU A 162 0.60 11.27 -4.16
C GLU A 162 1.36 9.96 -3.98
N GLN A 163 1.69 9.63 -2.72
CA GLN A 163 2.69 8.64 -2.37
C GLN A 163 2.12 7.31 -1.87
N MET A 164 0.80 7.12 -1.95
CA MET A 164 0.13 5.87 -1.54
C MET A 164 -1.02 5.47 -2.47
N ARG A 165 -1.28 4.17 -2.54
CA ARG A 165 -2.49 3.56 -3.11
C ARG A 165 -3.09 2.61 -2.09
N TYR A 166 -4.40 2.54 -2.08
CA TYR A 166 -5.14 1.62 -1.22
C TYR A 166 -6.39 1.14 -1.93
N GLY A 167 -6.88 -0.04 -1.58
CA GLY A 167 -8.10 -0.54 -2.20
C GLY A 167 -8.24 -2.04 -2.07
N TYR A 168 -9.04 -2.58 -2.98
CA TYR A 168 -9.21 -4.03 -3.08
C TYR A 168 -9.22 -4.50 -4.52
N TYR A 169 -8.79 -5.73 -4.71
CA TYR A 169 -8.83 -6.45 -5.95
C TYR A 169 -9.38 -7.86 -5.70
N THR A 170 -10.35 -8.27 -6.49
CA THR A 170 -11.02 -9.57 -6.38
C THR A 170 -10.75 -10.38 -7.64
N ASP A 171 -10.13 -11.54 -7.45
CA ASP A 171 -9.91 -12.52 -8.51
C ASP A 171 -10.25 -13.92 -8.01
N ASN A 172 -10.93 -14.70 -8.85
CA ASN A 172 -11.30 -16.08 -8.57
C ASN A 172 -11.93 -16.31 -7.18
N GLY A 173 -12.78 -15.37 -6.74
CA GLY A 173 -13.49 -15.44 -5.45
C GLY A 173 -12.62 -15.17 -4.21
N LYS A 174 -11.39 -14.67 -4.41
CA LYS A 174 -10.51 -14.16 -3.36
C LYS A 174 -10.47 -12.64 -3.47
N THR A 175 -10.69 -11.94 -2.36
CA THR A 175 -10.48 -10.50 -2.31
C THR A 175 -9.18 -10.18 -1.59
N HIS A 176 -8.39 -9.33 -2.22
CA HIS A 176 -7.13 -8.83 -1.71
C HIS A 176 -7.30 -7.37 -1.36
N LEU A 177 -7.22 -7.04 -0.07
CA LEU A 177 -7.12 -5.65 0.36
C LEU A 177 -5.65 -5.24 0.29
N PHE A 178 -5.36 -4.02 -0.11
CA PHE A 178 -3.98 -3.56 -0.19
C PHE A 178 -3.83 -2.11 0.24
N VAL A 179 -2.67 -1.82 0.81
CA VAL A 179 -2.11 -0.47 0.94
C VAL A 179 -0.66 -0.56 0.50
N GLN A 180 -0.23 0.28 -0.44
CA GLN A 180 1.18 0.38 -0.84
C GLN A 180 1.57 1.83 -1.04
N GLY A 181 2.79 2.19 -0.65
CA GLY A 181 3.26 3.55 -0.74
C GLY A 181 4.70 3.75 -0.28
N TYR A 182 5.20 4.96 -0.48
CA TYR A 182 6.48 5.38 0.06
C TYR A 182 6.24 5.98 1.43
N MET A 183 6.63 5.23 2.47
CA MET A 183 6.38 5.62 3.86
C MET A 183 7.12 6.93 4.19
N THR A 184 6.50 7.73 5.04
CA THR A 184 7.15 8.93 5.58
C THR A 184 8.38 8.51 6.38
N PRO A 185 9.53 9.18 6.22
CA PRO A 185 10.70 8.92 7.07
C PRO A 185 10.37 9.12 8.55
N ASP A 186 10.72 8.15 9.41
CA ASP A 186 10.46 8.23 10.86
C ASP A 186 11.28 9.32 11.55
N LYS A 187 12.46 9.62 11.01
CA LYS A 187 13.42 10.58 11.54
C LYS A 187 14.00 11.44 10.43
N ASN A 188 14.41 12.64 10.82
CA ASN A 188 15.20 13.50 9.96
C ASN A 188 16.65 13.01 9.95
N ASP A 189 17.03 12.30 8.90
CA ASP A 189 18.44 12.13 8.56
C ASP A 189 18.79 13.19 7.51
N ASN A 190 19.25 14.36 7.99
CA ASN A 190 19.59 15.51 7.15
C ASN A 190 20.66 15.16 6.09
N ASP A 191 21.42 14.09 6.28
CA ASP A 191 22.50 13.68 5.39
C ASP A 191 21.99 12.79 4.24
N LEU A 192 20.89 12.05 4.43
CA LEU A 192 20.42 11.07 3.46
C LEU A 192 19.56 11.64 2.31
N ASN A 193 19.00 12.84 2.45
CA ASN A 193 18.11 13.47 1.45
C ASN A 193 17.09 12.48 0.86
N LEU A 194 16.35 11.80 1.75
CA LEU A 194 15.45 10.71 1.37
C LEU A 194 14.36 11.18 0.40
N ALA A 195 14.15 10.41 -0.66
CA ALA A 195 13.23 10.74 -1.73
C ALA A 195 12.40 9.53 -2.18
N SER A 196 11.12 9.79 -2.47
CA SER A 196 10.31 8.87 -3.26
C SER A 196 10.74 8.94 -4.73
N PRO A 197 10.76 7.82 -5.47
CA PRO A 197 10.99 7.84 -6.91
C PRO A 197 9.75 8.30 -7.71
N PHE A 198 8.62 8.60 -7.06
CA PHE A 198 7.36 8.96 -7.71
C PHE A 198 6.98 10.44 -7.54
N SER A 199 6.67 11.08 -8.68
CA SER A 199 6.16 12.45 -8.82
C SER A 199 4.90 12.39 -9.68
N TYR A 200 3.74 12.60 -9.06
CA TYR A 200 2.47 12.67 -9.79
C TYR A 200 2.50 13.84 -10.79
N ARG A 201 3.08 14.97 -10.42
CA ARG A 201 3.22 16.14 -11.29
C ARG A 201 3.91 15.82 -12.60
N ASP A 202 4.97 15.04 -12.58
CA ASP A 202 5.74 14.71 -13.77
C ASP A 202 5.04 13.64 -14.60
N VAL A 203 4.63 12.55 -13.95
CA VAL A 203 3.98 11.42 -14.60
C VAL A 203 2.68 11.84 -15.27
N SER A 204 1.82 12.59 -14.57
CA SER A 204 0.57 13.13 -15.14
C SER A 204 0.79 14.17 -16.25
N ALA A 205 1.99 14.75 -16.38
CA ALA A 205 2.39 15.59 -17.53
C ALA A 205 2.94 14.76 -18.71
N GLY A 206 3.04 13.43 -18.57
CA GLY A 206 3.69 12.57 -19.56
C GLY A 206 5.23 12.62 -19.50
N LYS A 207 5.80 13.07 -18.38
CA LYS A 207 7.25 13.09 -18.15
C LYS A 207 7.69 11.89 -17.33
N LEU A 208 8.98 11.57 -17.40
CA LEU A 208 9.59 10.66 -16.44
C LEU A 208 9.50 11.25 -15.03
N SER A 209 9.20 10.39 -14.06
CA SER A 209 9.12 10.76 -12.67
C SER A 209 10.46 11.28 -12.15
N SER A 210 10.47 12.46 -11.53
CA SER A 210 11.62 12.95 -10.80
C SER A 210 11.55 12.58 -9.30
N PRO A 211 12.68 12.29 -8.64
CA PRO A 211 12.68 12.01 -7.20
C PRO A 211 12.06 13.16 -6.39
N GLN A 212 11.13 12.84 -5.49
CA GLN A 212 10.47 13.78 -4.60
C GLN A 212 11.03 13.63 -3.18
N LYS A 213 11.70 14.66 -2.67
CA LYS A 213 12.21 14.66 -1.30
C LYS A 213 11.06 14.52 -0.30
N LEU A 214 11.11 13.49 0.54
CA LEU A 214 10.15 13.32 1.63
C LEU A 214 10.75 13.89 2.91
N ARG A 215 9.94 14.67 3.62
CA ARG A 215 10.26 15.14 4.97
C ARG A 215 9.70 14.17 5.98
N GLU A 216 10.37 14.11 7.12
CA GLU A 216 10.10 13.25 8.26
C GLU A 216 8.71 13.44 8.88
N MET A 217 8.30 12.44 9.67
CA MET A 217 7.11 12.45 10.50
C MET A 217 7.01 13.74 11.33
N PRO A 218 5.81 14.33 11.47
CA PRO A 218 5.60 15.37 12.48
C PRO A 218 5.86 14.81 13.88
N THR A 219 6.34 15.66 14.79
CA THR A 219 6.66 15.30 16.18
C THR A 219 5.67 15.87 17.21
N GLU A 220 4.78 16.76 16.76
CA GLU A 220 3.83 17.48 17.59
C GLU A 220 2.53 17.71 16.83
N LYS A 221 1.49 18.14 17.56
CA LYS A 221 0.15 18.48 17.07
C LYS A 221 -0.69 17.28 16.65
N VAL A 222 -1.97 17.56 16.57
CA VAL A 222 -2.98 16.65 16.04
C VAL A 222 -3.34 17.07 14.63
N TYR A 223 -3.38 16.11 13.71
CA TYR A 223 -3.73 16.32 12.31
C TYR A 223 -5.03 15.57 11.98
N GLU A 224 -5.94 16.23 11.28
CA GLU A 224 -7.14 15.60 10.72
C GLU A 224 -6.86 15.11 9.29
N TYR A 225 -7.45 13.97 8.93
CA TYR A 225 -7.37 13.38 7.60
C TYR A 225 -8.76 12.99 7.11
N ASP A 226 -9.04 13.24 5.84
CA ASP A 226 -10.27 12.84 5.16
C ASP A 226 -9.97 11.82 4.05
N GLY A 227 -10.79 10.78 3.96
CA GLY A 227 -10.51 9.62 3.15
C GLY A 227 -11.73 8.76 2.81
N LYS A 228 -11.43 7.58 2.26
CA LYS A 228 -12.40 6.50 2.05
C LYS A 228 -11.90 5.22 2.69
N ALA A 229 -12.83 4.30 2.91
CA ALA A 229 -12.53 2.94 3.31
C ALA A 229 -13.37 1.95 2.52
N PHE A 230 -12.87 0.73 2.39
CA PHE A 230 -13.64 -0.42 1.93
C PHE A 230 -13.77 -1.39 3.09
N TYR A 231 -15.01 -1.72 3.44
CA TYR A 231 -15.34 -2.52 4.61
C TYR A 231 -16.37 -3.60 4.26
N GLY A 232 -16.10 -4.82 4.68
CA GLY A 232 -16.95 -5.97 4.38
C GLY A 232 -16.25 -7.30 4.60
N ASN A 233 -16.71 -8.33 3.91
CA ASN A 233 -16.15 -9.68 4.02
C ASN A 233 -16.38 -10.48 2.73
N GLY A 234 -15.60 -11.54 2.53
CA GLY A 234 -15.66 -12.36 1.31
C GLY A 234 -15.35 -11.51 0.09
N ASN A 235 -16.32 -11.36 -0.82
CA ASN A 235 -16.22 -10.55 -2.04
C ASN A 235 -17.10 -9.28 -2.01
N ASP A 236 -17.76 -8.98 -0.88
CA ASP A 236 -18.68 -7.86 -0.75
C ASP A 236 -18.07 -6.77 0.15
N TYR A 237 -17.59 -5.69 -0.46
CA TYR A 237 -17.01 -4.55 0.24
C TYR A 237 -17.75 -3.28 -0.11
N LYS A 238 -18.26 -2.62 0.93
CA LYS A 238 -18.90 -1.32 0.82
C LYS A 238 -17.87 -0.20 0.95
N GLU A 239 -18.03 0.83 0.13
CA GLU A 239 -17.29 2.07 0.26
C GLU A 239 -17.91 2.93 1.38
N LEU A 240 -17.07 3.31 2.35
CA LEU A 240 -17.42 4.19 3.48
C LEU A 240 -16.54 5.45 3.43
N THR A 241 -16.97 6.48 4.16
CA THR A 241 -16.11 7.66 4.39
C THR A 241 -15.18 7.38 5.56
N ALA A 242 -13.91 7.73 5.45
CA ALA A 242 -12.94 7.61 6.54
C ALA A 242 -12.55 9.00 7.04
N LYS A 243 -12.53 9.18 8.35
CA LYS A 243 -11.88 10.30 9.03
C LYS A 243 -10.82 9.76 9.95
N ALA A 244 -9.61 10.28 9.87
CA ALA A 244 -8.55 9.91 10.80
C ALA A 244 -8.00 11.13 11.54
N PHE A 245 -7.52 10.89 12.74
CA PHE A 245 -6.91 11.87 13.62
C PHE A 245 -5.59 11.28 14.10
N ALA A 246 -4.48 11.94 13.82
CA ALA A 246 -3.16 11.52 14.29
C ALA A 246 -2.59 12.58 15.22
N ASP A 247 -2.39 12.21 16.48
CA ASP A 247 -1.70 13.01 17.49
C ASP A 247 -0.26 12.53 17.58
N PHE A 248 0.64 13.34 17.02
CA PHE A 248 2.07 13.02 16.99
C PHE A 248 2.77 13.33 18.30
N GLU A 249 2.18 14.15 19.17
CA GLU A 249 2.72 14.45 20.50
C GLU A 249 2.43 13.29 21.47
N ASN A 250 1.19 12.81 21.49
CA ASN A 250 0.77 11.69 22.34
C ASN A 250 0.87 10.32 21.66
N HIS A 251 1.35 10.28 20.41
CA HIS A 251 1.56 9.07 19.61
C HIS A 251 0.29 8.21 19.45
N LYS A 252 -0.83 8.82 19.07
CA LYS A 252 -2.13 8.13 18.90
C LYS A 252 -2.72 8.37 17.52
N VAL A 253 -3.38 7.35 16.99
CA VAL A 253 -4.23 7.43 15.79
C VAL A 253 -5.62 6.95 16.15
N LYS A 254 -6.63 7.73 15.78
CA LYS A 254 -8.04 7.33 15.77
C LYS A 254 -8.56 7.39 14.35
N VAL A 255 -9.36 6.41 13.96
CA VAL A 255 -10.04 6.33 12.68
C VAL A 255 -11.52 6.11 12.93
N GLU A 256 -12.36 6.92 12.28
CA GLU A 256 -13.80 6.81 12.27
C GLU A 256 -14.25 6.50 10.85
N LEU A 257 -15.01 5.42 10.68
CA LEU A 257 -15.69 5.12 9.41
C LEU A 257 -17.13 5.56 9.51
N LEU A 258 -17.59 6.29 8.50
CA LEU A 258 -18.94 6.84 8.42
C LEU A 258 -19.73 6.20 7.28
N GLU A 259 -20.94 5.76 7.61
CA GLU A 259 -21.97 5.32 6.68
C GLU A 259 -23.10 6.34 6.74
N ASP A 260 -23.46 6.95 5.60
CA ASP A 260 -24.50 7.99 5.53
C ASP A 260 -24.32 9.13 6.56
N LYS A 261 -23.05 9.52 6.80
CA LYS A 261 -22.61 10.54 7.77
C LYS A 261 -22.75 10.14 9.25
N HIS A 262 -23.18 8.91 9.53
CA HIS A 262 -23.24 8.37 10.88
C HIS A 262 -22.02 7.48 11.16
N SER A 263 -21.51 7.54 12.40
CA SER A 263 -20.39 6.70 12.82
C SER A 263 -20.78 5.22 12.76
N LYS A 264 -20.08 4.47 11.92
CA LYS A 264 -20.24 3.03 11.73
C LYS A 264 -19.23 2.24 12.57
N LEU A 265 -17.96 2.61 12.49
CA LEU A 265 -16.87 2.01 13.26
C LEU A 265 -15.92 3.08 13.78
N VAL A 266 -15.31 2.80 14.93
CA VAL A 266 -14.20 3.59 15.48
C VAL A 266 -13.10 2.62 15.87
N PHE A 267 -11.89 2.85 15.38
CA PHE A 267 -10.72 2.04 15.71
C PHE A 267 -9.46 2.92 15.68
N GLY A 268 -8.29 2.32 15.90
CA GLY A 268 -7.05 3.06 15.87
C GLY A 268 -5.95 2.37 16.66
N GLY A 269 -4.87 3.13 16.91
CA GLY A 269 -3.64 2.57 17.43
C GLY A 269 -2.71 3.58 18.05
N ASN A 270 -1.62 3.07 18.61
CA ASN A 270 -0.48 3.86 19.02
C ASN A 270 0.52 3.98 17.87
N ILE A 271 1.09 5.16 17.69
CA ILE A 271 2.13 5.44 16.70
C ILE A 271 3.47 4.92 17.22
N LYS A 272 4.22 4.24 16.34
CA LYS A 272 5.59 3.83 16.57
C LYS A 272 6.39 3.99 15.27
N GLY A 273 7.33 4.93 15.27
CA GLY A 273 8.04 5.33 14.05
C GLY A 273 7.06 5.93 13.03
N ASN A 274 7.06 5.41 11.82
CA ASN A 274 6.15 5.78 10.73
C ASN A 274 4.93 4.84 10.59
N THR A 275 4.67 3.99 11.60
CA THR A 275 3.55 3.05 11.64
C THR A 275 2.65 3.29 12.85
N PHE A 276 1.45 2.70 12.84
CA PHE A 276 0.59 2.62 14.01
C PHE A 276 -0.10 1.26 14.11
N SER A 277 -0.45 0.87 15.33
CA SER A 277 -1.09 -0.43 15.62
C SER A 277 -1.95 -0.36 16.88
N GLY A 278 -3.04 -1.12 16.93
CA GLY A 278 -3.84 -1.19 18.15
C GLY A 278 -5.09 -2.04 18.05
N ASN A 279 -5.71 -2.27 19.21
CA ASN A 279 -7.02 -2.88 19.33
C ASN A 279 -7.95 -1.94 20.09
N TYR A 280 -9.07 -1.59 19.46
CA TYR A 280 -10.09 -0.75 20.08
C TYR A 280 -11.47 -1.30 19.72
N ASN A 281 -12.31 -1.53 20.74
CA ASN A 281 -13.66 -2.08 20.60
C ASN A 281 -13.74 -3.35 19.73
N GLY A 282 -12.79 -4.27 19.91
CA GLY A 282 -12.74 -5.52 19.14
C GLY A 282 -12.28 -5.36 17.70
N ILE A 283 -11.80 -4.17 17.31
CA ILE A 283 -11.22 -3.92 15.98
C ILE A 283 -9.71 -3.80 16.12
N VAL A 284 -9.01 -4.79 15.58
CA VAL A 284 -7.55 -4.77 15.51
C VAL A 284 -7.14 -4.07 14.21
N SER A 285 -6.22 -3.12 14.31
CA SER A 285 -5.78 -2.31 13.18
C SER A 285 -4.26 -2.13 13.14
N GLN A 286 -3.74 -2.03 11.92
CA GLN A 286 -2.33 -1.75 11.61
C GLN A 286 -2.28 -0.83 10.40
N GLY A 287 -1.38 0.14 10.40
CA GLY A 287 -1.17 1.00 9.24
C GLY A 287 0.11 1.81 9.31
N ALA A 288 0.26 2.69 8.33
CA ALA A 288 1.44 3.54 8.19
C ALA A 288 1.09 4.92 7.63
N PHE A 289 2.06 5.81 7.77
CA PHE A 289 2.05 7.15 7.22
C PHE A 289 2.90 7.21 5.95
N TYR A 290 2.43 7.95 4.96
CA TYR A 290 3.01 8.00 3.63
C TYR A 290 3.25 9.44 3.17
N GLY A 291 4.23 9.59 2.28
CA GLY A 291 4.59 10.88 1.70
C GLY A 291 5.31 11.81 2.68
N SER A 292 5.39 13.09 2.31
CA SER A 292 6.15 14.08 3.07
C SER A 292 5.38 14.52 4.31
N LYS A 293 5.98 14.49 5.50
CA LYS A 293 5.33 14.91 6.76
C LYS A 293 4.03 14.19 7.09
N ALA A 294 3.95 12.89 6.79
CA ALA A 294 2.75 12.10 7.04
C ALA A 294 1.50 12.70 6.38
N ASN A 295 1.65 13.19 5.14
CA ASN A 295 0.56 13.82 4.41
C ASN A 295 -0.61 12.86 4.17
N ASP A 296 -0.31 11.56 4.06
CA ASP A 296 -1.29 10.52 3.88
C ASP A 296 -1.15 9.44 4.96
N ILE A 297 -2.26 8.79 5.28
CA ILE A 297 -2.35 7.68 6.23
C ILE A 297 -3.18 6.56 5.61
N GLY A 298 -2.74 5.33 5.77
CA GLY A 298 -3.48 4.15 5.31
C GLY A 298 -3.27 2.96 6.23
N GLY A 299 -4.24 2.06 6.24
CA GLY A 299 -4.18 0.90 7.11
C GLY A 299 -5.21 -0.17 6.78
N LEU A 300 -5.00 -1.33 7.41
CA LEU A 300 -5.87 -2.48 7.39
C LEU A 300 -6.45 -2.70 8.79
N PHE A 301 -7.66 -3.23 8.86
CA PHE A 301 -8.31 -3.54 10.12
C PHE A 301 -9.21 -4.77 9.99
N TYR A 302 -9.46 -5.41 11.12
CA TYR A 302 -10.29 -6.62 11.20
C TYR A 302 -11.14 -6.58 12.47
N ASN A 303 -12.43 -6.84 12.32
CA ASN A 303 -13.38 -6.87 13.41
C ASN A 303 -13.45 -8.28 14.01
N THR A 304 -13.07 -8.39 15.27
CA THR A 304 -12.99 -9.64 16.03
C THR A 304 -14.16 -9.84 16.99
N GLU A 305 -15.06 -8.85 17.14
CA GLU A 305 -16.17 -8.90 18.10
C GLU A 305 -17.48 -8.31 17.54
N GLY A 306 -18.60 -8.58 18.24
CA GLY A 306 -19.90 -8.02 17.89
C GLY A 306 -20.56 -8.65 16.65
N THR A 307 -21.60 -8.00 16.14
CA THR A 307 -22.45 -8.53 15.06
C THR A 307 -21.80 -8.51 13.68
N GLU A 308 -20.74 -7.72 13.52
CA GLU A 308 -19.96 -7.63 12.27
C GLU A 308 -18.59 -8.30 12.40
N GLN A 309 -18.45 -9.19 13.41
CA GLN A 309 -17.29 -10.03 13.58
C GLN A 309 -16.97 -10.80 12.29
N GLY A 310 -15.71 -10.77 11.88
CA GLY A 310 -15.21 -11.38 10.64
C GLY A 310 -15.09 -10.39 9.47
N ASN A 311 -15.79 -9.25 9.55
CA ASN A 311 -15.58 -8.18 8.60
C ASN A 311 -14.19 -7.57 8.77
N ASN A 312 -13.63 -7.12 7.66
CA ASN A 312 -12.33 -6.49 7.60
C ASN A 312 -12.37 -5.35 6.59
N GLY A 313 -11.31 -4.57 6.56
CA GLY A 313 -11.27 -3.45 5.65
C GLY A 313 -9.93 -2.80 5.52
N VAL A 314 -9.92 -1.86 4.59
CA VAL A 314 -8.78 -1.03 4.25
C VAL A 314 -9.25 0.41 4.20
N PHE A 315 -8.40 1.33 4.62
CA PHE A 315 -8.67 2.75 4.48
C PHE A 315 -7.45 3.50 3.98
N GLY A 316 -7.70 4.64 3.35
CA GLY A 316 -6.71 5.64 3.03
C GLY A 316 -7.30 7.02 3.15
N ALA A 317 -6.56 7.92 3.79
CA ALA A 317 -6.95 9.29 4.03
C ALA A 317 -5.75 10.23 3.82
N THR A 318 -6.03 11.47 3.44
CA THR A 318 -5.01 12.52 3.29
C THR A 318 -5.31 13.68 4.22
N VAL A 319 -4.28 14.42 4.61
CA VAL A 319 -4.42 15.52 5.54
C VAL A 319 -5.44 16.53 5.05
N LYS A 320 -6.35 16.90 5.94
CA LYS A 320 -7.36 17.90 5.66
C LYS A 320 -6.74 19.28 5.78
N THR A 321 -6.95 20.12 4.77
CA THR A 321 -6.47 21.51 4.74
C THR A 321 -7.55 22.46 5.26
N CYS A 322 -7.23 23.25 6.28
CA CYS A 322 -8.13 24.26 6.87
C CYS A 322 -7.79 25.66 6.35
N GLY A 323 -8.16 25.91 5.09
CA GLY A 323 -7.88 27.17 4.39
C GLY A 323 -6.38 27.46 4.22
N TRP A 324 -6.03 28.75 4.13
CA TRP A 324 -4.64 29.22 3.94
C TRP A 324 -3.71 28.93 5.13
N ARG A 325 -4.26 28.47 6.27
CA ARG A 325 -3.53 28.26 7.52
C ARG A 325 -2.81 26.91 7.58
N GLY A 326 -3.00 26.05 6.58
CA GLY A 326 -2.37 24.74 6.50
C GLY A 326 -3.28 23.63 7.04
N PRO A 327 -2.70 22.54 7.60
CA PRO A 327 -3.45 21.36 8.01
C PRO A 327 -4.41 21.67 9.17
N CYS A 328 -5.57 21.02 9.15
CA CYS A 328 -6.54 21.08 10.25
C CYS A 328 -5.97 20.36 11.48
N THR A 329 -6.14 20.98 12.64
CA THR A 329 -5.72 20.42 13.92
C THR A 329 -6.89 20.39 14.90
N ASP A 330 -7.23 19.22 15.42
CA ASP A 330 -8.28 19.05 16.43
C ASP A 330 -7.87 18.10 17.55
N ALA A 331 -7.25 18.66 18.58
CA ALA A 331 -6.82 17.90 19.76
C ALA A 331 -7.99 17.26 20.53
N LYS A 332 -9.22 17.80 20.41
CA LYS A 332 -10.38 17.31 21.19
C LYS A 332 -10.87 15.94 20.70
N SER A 333 -10.63 15.62 19.43
CA SER A 333 -11.05 14.37 18.79
C SER A 333 -10.47 13.10 19.45
N LEU A 334 -9.39 13.23 20.24
CA LEU A 334 -8.61 12.16 20.84
C LEU A 334 -8.61 12.13 22.38
N GLU A 335 -9.19 13.12 23.06
CA GLU A 335 -9.14 13.26 24.54
C GLU A 335 -9.68 12.02 25.29
N GLN A 336 -10.64 11.31 24.71
CA GLN A 336 -11.27 10.13 25.31
C GLN A 336 -10.84 8.81 24.63
N PHE A 337 -9.94 8.88 23.65
CA PHE A 337 -9.51 7.72 22.89
C PHE A 337 -8.30 7.05 23.55
N ASN A 338 -8.54 5.89 24.17
CA ASN A 338 -7.51 5.08 24.82
C ASN A 338 -7.46 3.71 24.16
N VAL A 339 -6.38 3.47 23.42
CA VAL A 339 -6.08 2.21 22.76
C VAL A 339 -5.55 1.22 23.80
N LYS A 340 -6.00 -0.04 23.72
CA LYS A 340 -5.50 -1.14 24.56
C LYS A 340 -4.28 -1.81 23.95
#